data_AF-A0A8H8CMT9-F1
#
_entry.id   AF-A0A8H8CMT9-F1
#
_cell.length_a   1.000
_cell.length_b   1.000
_cell.length_c   1.000
_cell.angle_alpha   90.00
_cell.angle_beta   90.00
_cell.angle_gamma   90.00
#
_symmetry.space_group_name_H-M   'P 1'
#
loop_
_entity.id
_entity.type
_entity.pdbx_description
1 polymer ?
#
loop_
_entity_poly.entity_id
_entity_poly.type
_entity_poly.pdbx_seq_one_letter_code
_entity_poly.pdbx_strand_id
1 'polypeptide(L)'
;MLVPIPIIGNIVRYRATYYPKSTLDQVDAEVALPPTSAAVDVPLDSTVKSKDPTVLKGTAGAEPVVPDSAVVTEPLLIDGTPYGELVPELTGPPTLLGVAKNVWNREHISGTFRGIFPGLFFPFIFFRLYVTPGPCVYLVSYYEAIIKNLFYIPYLILTYRIIVCQQKLNFGKPKSVFRTIFSEYERAHPFRAIRHSPFILPFLCLLCIDLLLLPLLRTPFYNLGDLTAEGFDPTDEKYQGQPWTALVQELLKNVMWGTIARMVAYPLLMGAVAVVMAPVDVVLTRLAIQPVHEPIEQERESEKMLMVAPPSYLHLTTEQRPYANFLDCFQRIRKEEGWGVFYRAWFLTFLGYCHPALR
;
A
#
# COMPACT_ATOMS: atom_id res chain seq x y z
N MET A 1 -18.32 -14.57 7.50
CA MET A 1 -17.15 -13.66 7.51
C MET A 1 -16.06 -13.98 6.46
N LEU A 2 -16.20 -15.02 5.61
CA LEU A 2 -15.18 -15.36 4.59
C LEU A 2 -15.28 -14.56 3.27
N VAL A 3 -16.42 -13.92 3.01
CA VAL A 3 -16.71 -13.20 1.74
C VAL A 3 -15.83 -11.97 1.47
N PRO A 4 -15.39 -11.14 2.44
CA PRO A 4 -14.65 -9.91 2.12
C PRO A 4 -13.17 -10.14 1.79
N ILE A 5 -12.62 -11.32 2.01
CA ILE A 5 -11.16 -11.54 1.94
C ILE A 5 -10.58 -11.39 0.52
N PRO A 6 -11.15 -12.04 -0.54
CA PRO A 6 -10.68 -11.81 -1.91
C PRO A 6 -10.85 -10.36 -2.37
N ILE A 7 -11.76 -9.62 -1.74
CA ILE A 7 -12.03 -8.21 -2.06
C ILE A 7 -10.90 -7.32 -1.52
N ILE A 8 -10.38 -7.60 -0.32
CA ILE A 8 -9.31 -6.80 0.32
C ILE A 8 -8.03 -6.80 -0.52
N GLY A 9 -7.59 -7.98 -1.00
CA GLY A 9 -6.37 -8.09 -1.80
C GLY A 9 -6.44 -7.24 -3.08
N ASN A 10 -7.57 -7.33 -3.79
CA ASN A 10 -7.83 -6.53 -4.98
C ASN A 10 -7.88 -5.02 -4.68
N ILE A 11 -8.40 -4.61 -3.53
CA ILE A 11 -8.47 -3.20 -3.16
C ILE A 11 -7.11 -2.62 -2.78
N VAL A 12 -6.29 -3.37 -2.03
CA VAL A 12 -4.92 -2.93 -1.74
C VAL A 12 -4.13 -2.77 -3.04
N ARG A 13 -4.27 -3.71 -3.99
CA ARG A 13 -3.71 -3.57 -5.35
C ARG A 13 -4.25 -2.34 -6.05
N TYR A 14 -5.56 -2.11 -6.01
CA TYR A 14 -6.20 -0.95 -6.64
C TYR A 14 -5.69 0.40 -6.08
N ARG A 15 -5.41 0.47 -4.76
CA ARG A 15 -4.79 1.65 -4.13
C ARG A 15 -3.30 1.79 -4.48
N ALA A 16 -2.60 0.67 -4.59
CA ALA A 16 -1.18 0.61 -4.91
C ALA A 16 -0.88 0.92 -6.38
N THR A 17 -1.83 0.68 -7.30
CA THR A 17 -1.55 0.77 -8.73
C THR A 17 -1.42 2.23 -9.16
N TYR A 18 -0.26 2.56 -9.73
CA TYR A 18 0.09 3.87 -10.26
C TYR A 18 -0.46 4.05 -11.67
N TYR A 19 -1.05 5.23 -11.94
CA TYR A 19 -1.54 5.60 -13.27
C TYR A 19 -1.19 7.05 -13.60
N PRO A 20 -0.11 7.29 -14.36
CA PRO A 20 0.20 8.64 -14.78
C PRO A 20 -0.96 9.18 -15.62
N LYS A 21 -1.31 10.45 -15.44
CA LYS A 21 -2.16 11.15 -16.41
C LYS A 21 -1.47 11.07 -17.76
N SER A 22 -2.17 10.56 -18.77
CA SER A 22 -1.65 10.41 -20.13
C SER A 22 -0.96 11.69 -20.56
N THR A 23 0.31 11.57 -20.94
CA THR A 23 1.22 12.68 -21.27
C THR A 23 0.80 13.48 -22.51
N LEU A 24 -0.34 13.14 -23.13
CA LEU A 24 -0.94 13.88 -24.24
C LEU A 24 -1.23 15.36 -23.88
N ASP A 25 -1.41 15.69 -22.60
CA ASP A 25 -1.52 17.08 -22.12
C ASP A 25 -0.21 17.63 -21.49
N GLN A 26 0.88 16.86 -21.50
CA GLN A 26 2.15 17.18 -20.82
C GLN A 26 3.34 17.39 -21.76
N VAL A 27 3.09 17.59 -23.06
CA VAL A 27 4.12 17.87 -24.08
C VAL A 27 4.98 19.10 -23.74
N ASP A 28 4.53 19.98 -22.83
CA ASP A 28 5.29 21.17 -22.42
C ASP A 28 5.98 21.06 -21.04
N ALA A 29 5.91 19.91 -20.37
CA ALA A 29 6.59 19.70 -19.09
C ALA A 29 7.89 18.92 -19.29
N GLU A 30 8.84 19.56 -19.96
CA GLU A 30 10.24 19.15 -20.07
C GLU A 30 10.90 19.17 -18.67
N VAL A 31 10.57 18.18 -17.83
CA VAL A 31 11.39 17.78 -16.71
C VAL A 31 12.48 16.90 -17.30
N ALA A 32 13.58 17.56 -17.67
CA ALA A 32 14.84 16.94 -18.03
C ALA A 32 15.19 15.84 -17.02
N LEU A 33 14.91 14.59 -17.39
CA LEU A 33 15.76 13.49 -16.96
C LEU A 33 17.13 13.79 -17.59
N PRO A 34 18.24 13.79 -16.84
CA PRO A 34 19.56 13.78 -17.48
C PRO A 34 19.57 12.61 -18.45
N PRO A 35 20.15 12.78 -19.65
CA PRO A 35 20.20 11.70 -20.63
C PRO A 35 20.76 10.48 -19.94
N THR A 36 19.96 9.41 -19.88
CA THR A 36 20.45 8.07 -19.59
C THR A 36 21.66 7.89 -20.48
N SER A 37 22.84 7.80 -19.89
CA SER A 37 24.09 7.66 -20.65
C SER A 37 23.98 6.39 -21.47
N ALA A 38 23.64 6.56 -22.75
CA ALA A 38 23.74 5.51 -23.73
C ALA A 38 25.19 5.03 -23.72
N ALA A 39 25.35 3.71 -23.61
CA ALA A 39 26.59 2.97 -23.82
C ALA A 39 27.79 3.46 -22.99
N VAL A 40 27.89 3.00 -21.74
CA VAL A 40 29.23 2.75 -21.19
C VAL A 40 29.70 1.46 -21.85
N ASP A 41 30.55 1.59 -22.87
CA ASP A 41 31.31 0.49 -23.45
C ASP A 41 32.16 -0.14 -22.34
N VAL A 42 31.67 -1.24 -21.76
CA VAL A 42 32.46 -2.05 -20.84
C VAL A 42 33.39 -2.91 -21.70
N PRO A 43 34.73 -2.73 -21.63
CA PRO A 43 35.65 -3.62 -22.32
C PRO A 43 35.49 -5.01 -21.74
N LEU A 44 35.05 -5.96 -22.57
CA LEU A 44 34.99 -7.36 -22.19
C LEU A 44 36.45 -7.87 -22.12
N ASP A 45 37.01 -7.89 -20.92
CA ASP A 45 38.36 -8.44 -20.68
C ASP A 45 38.29 -9.96 -20.81
N SER A 46 38.49 -10.46 -22.04
CA SER A 46 38.61 -11.88 -22.33
C SER A 46 39.92 -12.39 -21.74
N THR A 47 39.85 -12.93 -20.54
CA THR A 47 40.90 -13.77 -19.94
C THR A 47 41.01 -15.08 -20.73
N VAL A 48 41.66 -15.01 -21.88
CA VAL A 48 42.19 -16.16 -22.60
C VAL A 48 43.40 -16.68 -21.81
N LYS A 49 43.23 -17.83 -21.17
CA LYS A 49 44.36 -18.68 -20.76
C LYS A 49 45.10 -19.11 -22.02
N SER A 50 46.27 -18.53 -22.27
CA SER A 50 47.25 -19.10 -23.17
C SER A 50 48.52 -19.45 -22.41
N LYS A 51 48.89 -20.72 -22.56
CA LYS A 51 50.07 -21.39 -22.05
C LYS A 51 51.04 -21.43 -23.23
N ASP A 52 52.30 -21.06 -22.96
CA ASP A 52 53.53 -21.23 -23.77
C ASP A 52 54.25 -19.92 -24.14
N PRO A 53 55.54 -19.78 -23.74
CA PRO A 53 56.39 -18.67 -24.15
C PRO A 53 57.35 -19.11 -25.26
N THR A 54 57.17 -18.60 -26.47
CA THR A 54 58.25 -18.65 -27.48
C THR A 54 58.17 -17.47 -28.46
N VAL A 55 58.96 -16.44 -28.15
CA VAL A 55 60.00 -15.85 -29.01
C VAL A 55 59.62 -15.35 -30.43
N LEU A 56 59.57 -14.01 -30.51
CA LEU A 56 60.15 -13.07 -31.52
C LEU A 56 59.45 -12.70 -32.85
N LYS A 57 59.46 -11.37 -33.03
CA LYS A 57 59.71 -10.54 -34.24
C LYS A 57 58.57 -10.33 -35.24
N GLY A 58 57.86 -9.21 -35.02
CA GLY A 58 58.05 -7.96 -35.77
C GLY A 58 57.59 -7.91 -37.22
N THR A 59 56.53 -7.12 -37.48
CA THR A 59 56.46 -6.22 -38.64
C THR A 59 55.39 -5.16 -38.42
N ALA A 60 55.77 -3.90 -38.65
CA ALA A 60 54.89 -2.75 -38.71
C ALA A 60 54.17 -2.71 -40.06
N GLY A 61 52.88 -2.42 -40.06
CA GLY A 61 52.07 -2.23 -41.26
C GLY A 61 50.62 -1.96 -40.88
N ALA A 62 50.09 -0.84 -41.35
CA ALA A 62 48.85 -0.20 -40.93
C ALA A 62 47.57 -0.89 -41.45
N GLU A 63 46.47 -0.75 -40.69
CA GLU A 63 45.17 -0.24 -41.18
C GLU A 63 44.21 -0.03 -39.97
N PRO A 64 43.51 1.11 -39.87
CA PRO A 64 42.48 1.31 -38.85
C PRO A 64 41.20 0.57 -39.28
N VAL A 65 41.02 -0.64 -38.75
CA VAL A 65 39.75 -1.36 -38.84
C VAL A 65 38.76 -0.65 -37.93
N VAL A 66 37.82 0.06 -38.54
CA VAL A 66 36.61 0.56 -37.88
C VAL A 66 35.80 -0.66 -37.43
N PRO A 67 35.58 -0.89 -36.13
CA PRO A 67 34.68 -1.93 -35.70
C PRO A 67 33.25 -1.48 -36.00
N ASP A 68 32.63 -2.06 -37.03
CA ASP A 68 31.18 -2.09 -37.17
C ASP A 68 30.60 -2.93 -36.03
N SER A 69 30.55 -2.34 -34.83
CA SER A 69 29.74 -2.85 -33.72
C SER A 69 28.29 -2.48 -33.98
N ALA A 70 27.68 -3.16 -34.96
CA ALA A 70 26.23 -3.29 -35.00
C ALA A 70 25.82 -4.03 -33.72
N VAL A 71 25.54 -3.27 -32.66
CA VAL A 71 24.97 -3.76 -31.41
C VAL A 71 23.59 -4.26 -31.75
N VAL A 72 23.51 -5.54 -32.12
CA VAL A 72 22.26 -6.27 -32.22
C VAL A 72 21.70 -6.32 -30.81
N THR A 73 20.82 -5.36 -30.53
CA THR A 73 20.07 -5.31 -29.29
C THR A 73 19.00 -6.38 -29.40
N GLU A 74 19.37 -7.65 -29.19
CA GLU A 74 18.39 -8.72 -29.16
C GLU A 74 17.40 -8.42 -28.02
N PRO A 75 16.10 -8.26 -28.31
CA PRO A 75 15.13 -8.03 -27.27
C PRO A 75 15.14 -9.23 -26.32
N LEU A 76 15.22 -8.95 -25.01
CA LEU A 76 15.22 -9.98 -23.99
C LEU A 76 13.89 -10.76 -24.06
N LEU A 77 13.91 -11.92 -24.71
CA LEU A 77 12.76 -12.80 -24.88
C LEU A 77 12.59 -13.62 -23.60
N ILE A 78 11.49 -13.39 -22.88
CA ILE A 78 11.03 -14.27 -21.79
C ILE A 78 9.94 -15.15 -22.39
N ASP A 79 10.16 -16.47 -22.39
CA ASP A 79 9.25 -17.46 -22.97
C ASP A 79 8.88 -17.19 -24.45
N GLY A 80 9.82 -16.65 -25.24
CA GLY A 80 9.64 -16.41 -26.67
C GLY A 80 8.73 -15.23 -27.03
N THR A 81 8.33 -14.40 -26.05
CA THR A 81 7.57 -13.17 -26.30
C THR A 81 8.42 -11.93 -26.03
N PRO A 82 8.46 -10.92 -26.93
CA PRO A 82 9.19 -9.69 -26.69
C PRO A 82 8.56 -8.93 -25.51
N TYR A 83 9.37 -8.64 -24.50
CA TYR A 83 8.93 -8.06 -23.22
C TYR A 83 8.15 -6.73 -23.37
N GLY A 84 8.34 -6.01 -24.48
CA GLY A 84 7.71 -4.71 -24.73
C GLY A 84 6.27 -4.75 -25.24
N GLU A 85 5.78 -5.87 -25.78
CA GLU A 85 4.48 -5.90 -26.48
C GLU A 85 3.28 -6.26 -25.57
N LEU A 86 3.54 -6.57 -24.30
CA LEU A 86 2.52 -7.03 -23.35
C LEU A 86 2.13 -5.99 -22.30
N VAL A 87 2.64 -4.76 -22.37
CA VAL A 87 2.11 -3.66 -21.56
C VAL A 87 0.85 -3.18 -22.27
N PRO A 88 -0.36 -3.54 -21.79
CA PRO A 88 -1.58 -3.12 -22.45
C PRO A 88 -1.60 -1.60 -22.39
N GLU A 89 -1.69 -0.96 -23.55
CA GLU A 89 -1.89 0.48 -23.64
C GLU A 89 -3.15 0.82 -22.83
N LEU A 90 -2.92 1.42 -21.67
CA LEU A 90 -3.91 1.52 -20.62
C LEU A 90 -4.75 2.76 -20.92
N THR A 91 -5.73 2.59 -21.81
CA THR A 91 -6.55 3.67 -22.39
C THR A 91 -7.54 4.33 -21.41
N GLY A 92 -7.44 4.08 -20.10
CA GLY A 92 -8.29 4.73 -19.10
C GLY A 92 -7.91 4.48 -17.64
N PRO A 93 -8.49 5.26 -16.71
CA PRO A 93 -8.28 5.06 -15.28
C PRO A 93 -8.74 3.66 -14.88
N PRO A 94 -7.99 2.96 -14.00
CA PRO A 94 -8.39 1.64 -13.53
C PRO A 94 -9.75 1.71 -12.85
N THR A 95 -10.59 0.73 -13.10
CA THR A 95 -11.71 0.44 -12.21
C THR A 95 -11.31 -0.68 -11.26
N LEU A 96 -11.91 -0.72 -10.07
CA LEU A 96 -11.68 -1.80 -9.11
C LEU A 96 -11.94 -3.18 -9.74
N LEU A 97 -13.02 -3.29 -10.52
CA LEU A 97 -13.37 -4.50 -11.26
C LEU A 97 -12.37 -4.80 -12.37
N GLY A 98 -11.81 -3.78 -13.02
CA GLY A 98 -10.73 -3.95 -14.01
C GLY A 98 -9.46 -4.53 -13.37
N VAL A 99 -9.05 -4.02 -12.21
CA VAL A 99 -7.93 -4.60 -11.45
C VAL A 99 -8.24 -6.04 -11.05
N ALA A 100 -9.42 -6.30 -10.49
CA ALA A 100 -9.82 -7.67 -10.09
C ALA A 100 -9.83 -8.64 -11.29
N LYS A 101 -10.35 -8.21 -12.45
CA LYS A 101 -10.35 -8.99 -13.69
C LYS A 101 -8.92 -9.25 -14.20
N ASN A 102 -8.04 -8.24 -14.14
CA ASN A 102 -6.64 -8.40 -14.53
C ASN A 102 -5.90 -9.38 -13.61
N VAL A 103 -6.14 -9.31 -12.31
CA VAL A 103 -5.59 -10.28 -11.34
C VAL A 103 -6.11 -11.68 -11.61
N TRP A 104 -7.41 -11.82 -11.85
CA TRP A 104 -8.01 -13.11 -12.19
C TRP A 104 -7.42 -13.69 -13.49
N ASN A 105 -7.23 -12.88 -14.52
CA ASN A 105 -6.70 -13.34 -15.80
C ASN A 105 -5.21 -13.71 -15.72
N ARG A 106 -4.39 -12.96 -14.99
CA ARG A 106 -2.94 -13.16 -14.91
C ARG A 106 -2.51 -14.19 -13.85
N GLU A 107 -3.20 -14.21 -12.72
CA GLU A 107 -2.78 -14.99 -11.55
C GLU A 107 -3.81 -16.07 -11.14
N HIS A 108 -4.95 -16.13 -11.84
CA HIS A 108 -6.07 -17.02 -11.53
C HIS A 108 -6.58 -16.86 -10.09
N ILE A 109 -7.16 -17.94 -9.56
CA ILE A 109 -7.66 -17.99 -8.19
C ILE A 109 -6.55 -17.77 -7.15
N SER A 110 -5.32 -18.17 -7.48
CA SER A 110 -4.17 -18.01 -6.59
C SER A 110 -3.87 -16.55 -6.30
N GLY A 111 -3.98 -15.67 -7.31
CA GLY A 111 -3.76 -14.23 -7.17
C GLY A 111 -4.84 -13.53 -6.38
N THR A 112 -6.09 -13.88 -6.63
CA THR A 112 -7.25 -13.33 -5.90
C THR A 112 -7.18 -13.64 -4.41
N PHE A 113 -6.56 -14.77 -4.07
CA PHE A 113 -6.32 -15.20 -2.70
C PHE A 113 -4.93 -14.86 -2.16
N ARG A 114 -4.10 -14.11 -2.92
CA ARG A 114 -2.88 -13.52 -2.35
C ARG A 114 -3.30 -12.48 -1.32
N GLY A 115 -2.87 -12.72 -0.09
CA GLY A 115 -3.33 -11.93 1.05
C GLY A 115 -4.38 -12.64 1.90
N ILE A 116 -4.95 -13.78 1.50
CA ILE A 116 -5.80 -14.58 2.42
C ILE A 116 -5.01 -14.97 3.65
N PHE A 117 -3.82 -15.57 3.46
CA PHE A 117 -3.04 -16.06 4.58
C PHE A 117 -2.73 -14.92 5.56
N PRO A 118 -2.10 -13.79 5.14
CA PRO A 118 -1.87 -12.70 6.07
C PRO A 118 -3.16 -11.96 6.49
N GLY A 119 -4.22 -12.00 5.69
CA GLY A 119 -5.49 -11.31 5.94
C GLY A 119 -6.51 -12.12 6.76
N LEU A 120 -6.29 -13.41 6.99
CA LEU A 120 -7.06 -14.23 7.94
C LEU A 120 -6.28 -14.48 9.22
N PHE A 121 -5.02 -14.89 9.07
CA PHE A 121 -4.20 -15.33 10.19
C PHE A 121 -3.94 -14.19 11.18
N PHE A 122 -3.65 -12.99 10.69
CA PHE A 122 -3.24 -11.89 11.57
C PHE A 122 -4.39 -11.02 12.05
N PRO A 123 -5.49 -10.79 11.30
CA PRO A 123 -6.66 -10.14 11.89
C PRO A 123 -7.21 -10.96 13.06
N PHE A 124 -7.06 -12.29 13.06
CA PHE A 124 -7.30 -13.10 14.25
C PHE A 124 -6.40 -12.71 15.45
N ILE A 125 -5.10 -12.51 15.23
CA ILE A 125 -4.15 -12.05 16.28
C ILE A 125 -4.50 -10.66 16.80
N PHE A 126 -4.91 -9.73 15.93
CA PHE A 126 -5.23 -8.36 16.30
C PHE A 126 -6.72 -8.12 16.61
N PHE A 127 -7.54 -9.19 16.68
CA PHE A 127 -8.99 -9.14 16.83
C PHE A 127 -9.69 -8.19 15.85
N ARG A 128 -9.20 -8.14 14.61
CA ARG A 128 -9.75 -7.37 13.49
C ARG A 128 -10.47 -8.31 12.53
N LEU A 129 -11.51 -7.81 11.87
CA LEU A 129 -12.14 -8.54 10.76
C LEU A 129 -11.41 -8.39 9.43
N TYR A 130 -10.57 -7.36 9.28
CA TYR A 130 -9.85 -7.12 8.02
C TYR A 130 -8.59 -6.25 8.20
N VAL A 131 -7.77 -6.19 7.16
CA VAL A 131 -6.51 -5.42 7.14
C VAL A 131 -6.80 -3.99 6.66
N THR A 132 -6.73 -3.03 7.58
CA THR A 132 -6.88 -1.59 7.31
C THR A 132 -5.58 -0.87 7.59
N PRO A 133 -5.17 0.13 6.80
CA PRO A 133 -3.98 0.91 7.13
C PRO A 133 -4.16 1.72 8.42
N GLY A 134 -5.40 1.94 8.86
CA GLY A 134 -5.71 2.64 10.10
C GLY A 134 -5.30 1.88 11.38
N PRO A 135 -4.97 2.61 12.46
CA PRO A 135 -4.45 2.06 13.71
C PRO A 135 -5.51 1.30 14.56
N CYS A 136 -5.04 0.32 15.34
CA CYS A 136 -5.83 -0.53 16.23
C CYS A 136 -6.17 0.19 17.54
N VAL A 137 -7.13 1.11 17.53
CA VAL A 137 -7.46 1.93 18.73
C VAL A 137 -8.72 1.48 19.46
N TYR A 138 -9.63 0.77 18.80
CA TYR A 138 -10.96 0.51 19.34
C TYR A 138 -11.00 -0.54 20.45
N LEU A 139 -11.77 -0.24 21.52
CA LEU A 139 -12.09 -1.15 22.64
C LEU A 139 -10.88 -1.60 23.46
N VAL A 140 -9.79 -0.86 23.36
CA VAL A 140 -8.50 -1.23 23.92
C VAL A 140 -7.98 -0.04 24.74
N SER A 141 -7.34 -0.30 25.87
CA SER A 141 -6.70 0.76 26.66
C SER A 141 -5.63 1.51 25.84
N TYR A 142 -5.35 2.77 26.16
CA TYR A 142 -4.34 3.55 25.43
C TYR A 142 -2.97 2.84 25.35
N TYR A 143 -2.54 2.21 26.44
CA TYR A 143 -1.27 1.46 26.50
C TYR A 143 -1.27 0.24 25.58
N GLU A 144 -2.34 -0.55 25.63
CA GLU A 144 -2.47 -1.74 24.80
C GLU A 144 -2.64 -1.36 23.31
N ALA A 145 -3.28 -0.23 23.00
CA ALA A 145 -3.39 0.30 21.65
C ALA A 145 -2.00 0.65 21.09
N ILE A 146 -1.16 1.33 21.86
CA ILE A 146 0.21 1.66 21.44
C ILE A 146 1.02 0.38 21.17
N ILE A 147 0.99 -0.58 22.09
CA ILE A 147 1.73 -1.85 21.95
C ILE A 147 1.24 -2.62 20.72
N LYS A 148 -0.08 -2.79 20.56
CA LYS A 148 -0.68 -3.48 19.40
C LYS A 148 -0.30 -2.80 18.08
N ASN A 149 -0.34 -1.47 18.03
CA ASN A 149 0.02 -0.72 16.82
C ASN A 149 1.51 -0.81 16.49
N LEU A 150 2.39 -0.89 17.50
CA LEU A 150 3.82 -1.12 17.27
C LEU A 150 4.08 -2.45 16.55
N PHE A 151 3.40 -3.53 16.95
CA PHE A 151 3.45 -4.81 16.24
C PHE A 151 2.68 -4.80 14.92
N TYR A 152 1.70 -3.92 14.78
CA TYR A 152 0.87 -3.80 13.58
C TYR A 152 1.64 -3.23 12.39
N ILE A 153 2.55 -2.28 12.62
CA ILE A 153 3.35 -1.64 11.56
C ILE A 153 4.12 -2.66 10.69
N PRO A 154 5.02 -3.51 11.24
CA PRO A 154 5.76 -4.46 10.41
C PRO A 154 4.84 -5.48 9.74
N TYR A 155 3.74 -5.83 10.39
CA TYR A 155 2.71 -6.70 9.83
C TYR A 155 2.01 -6.06 8.62
N LEU A 156 1.65 -4.78 8.70
CA LEU A 156 1.00 -4.05 7.61
C LEU A 156 1.91 -3.97 6.39
N ILE A 157 3.19 -3.61 6.60
CA ILE A 157 4.21 -3.56 5.55
C ILE A 157 4.34 -4.92 4.87
N LEU A 158 4.52 -6.00 5.64
CA LEU A 158 4.63 -7.35 5.13
C LEU A 158 3.39 -7.75 4.30
N THR A 159 2.20 -7.48 4.82
CA THR A 159 0.94 -7.86 4.18
C THR A 159 0.72 -7.13 2.87
N TYR A 160 0.96 -5.81 2.83
CA TYR A 160 0.80 -5.03 1.62
C TYR A 160 1.79 -5.42 0.54
N ARG A 161 3.04 -5.70 0.91
CA ARG A 161 4.03 -6.18 -0.06
C ARG A 161 3.72 -7.59 -0.56
N ILE A 162 3.21 -8.50 0.29
CA ILE A 162 2.72 -9.81 -0.15
C ILE A 162 1.59 -9.66 -1.16
N ILE A 163 0.63 -8.76 -0.88
CA ILE A 163 -0.53 -8.55 -1.74
C ILE A 163 -0.11 -7.99 -3.11
N VAL A 164 0.79 -7.01 -3.13
CA VAL A 164 1.21 -6.32 -4.37
C VAL A 164 2.26 -7.10 -5.16
N CYS A 165 2.93 -8.06 -4.53
CA CYS A 165 3.90 -8.92 -5.22
C CYS A 165 3.24 -9.67 -6.39
N GLN A 166 3.77 -9.45 -7.60
CA GLN A 166 3.30 -10.08 -8.83
C GLN A 166 3.79 -11.53 -8.98
N GLN A 167 4.90 -11.88 -8.33
CA GLN A 167 5.48 -13.23 -8.40
C GLN A 167 4.66 -14.26 -7.60
N LYS A 168 4.65 -15.50 -8.09
CA LYS A 168 4.05 -16.63 -7.36
C LYS A 168 4.88 -16.90 -6.10
N LEU A 169 4.30 -16.61 -4.94
CA LEU A 169 4.94 -16.84 -3.65
C LEU A 169 4.77 -18.30 -3.23
N ASN A 170 5.89 -19.00 -3.05
CA ASN A 170 5.91 -20.36 -2.52
C ASN A 170 5.92 -20.33 -0.99
N PHE A 171 4.74 -20.29 -0.36
CA PHE A 171 4.60 -20.22 1.11
C PHE A 171 5.27 -21.40 1.86
N GLY A 172 5.48 -22.55 1.21
CA GLY A 172 6.25 -23.66 1.78
C GLY A 172 7.76 -23.38 1.93
N LYS A 173 8.28 -22.30 1.32
CA LYS A 173 9.68 -21.86 1.42
C LYS A 173 9.74 -20.43 1.97
N PRO A 174 9.49 -20.21 3.27
CA PRO A 174 9.37 -18.87 3.85
C PRO A 174 10.62 -18.01 3.65
N LYS A 175 11.82 -18.63 3.65
CA LYS A 175 13.08 -17.93 3.35
C LYS A 175 13.11 -17.36 1.94
N SER A 176 12.55 -18.07 0.95
CA SER A 176 12.43 -17.58 -0.42
C SER A 176 11.44 -16.42 -0.49
N VAL A 177 10.28 -16.56 0.16
CA VAL A 177 9.25 -15.52 0.22
C VAL A 177 9.80 -14.23 0.83
N PHE A 178 10.54 -14.33 1.93
CA PHE A 178 11.19 -13.18 2.57
C PHE A 178 12.22 -12.51 1.66
N ARG A 179 13.01 -13.31 0.92
CA ARG A 179 13.96 -12.78 -0.08
C ARG A 179 13.28 -12.07 -1.25
N THR A 180 12.10 -12.53 -1.63
CA THR A 180 11.30 -11.92 -2.71
C THR A 180 10.64 -10.61 -2.26
N ILE A 181 10.19 -10.53 -1.01
CA ILE A 181 9.42 -9.37 -0.50
C ILE A 181 10.33 -8.23 -0.03
N PHE A 182 11.48 -8.55 0.56
CA PHE A 182 12.37 -7.58 1.17
C PHE A 182 13.67 -7.46 0.39
N SER A 183 14.11 -6.22 0.20
CA SER A 183 15.40 -5.93 -0.41
C SER A 183 16.54 -6.50 0.44
N GLU A 184 17.72 -6.71 -0.13
CA GLU A 184 18.87 -7.20 0.62
C GLU A 184 19.24 -6.29 1.78
N TYR A 185 19.13 -4.97 1.56
CA TYR A 185 19.34 -3.96 2.58
C TYR A 185 18.36 -4.10 3.76
N GLU A 186 17.05 -4.25 3.49
CA GLU A 186 16.03 -4.43 4.51
C GLU A 186 16.21 -5.72 5.32
N ARG A 187 16.66 -6.78 4.65
CA ARG A 187 16.96 -8.06 5.30
C ARG A 187 18.17 -7.97 6.21
N ALA A 188 19.19 -7.21 5.82
CA ALA A 188 20.37 -6.97 6.65
C ALA A 188 20.08 -6.02 7.83
N HIS A 189 19.15 -5.07 7.66
CA HIS A 189 18.88 -4.00 8.64
C HIS A 189 17.38 -3.78 8.90
N PRO A 190 16.64 -4.77 9.44
CA PRO A 190 15.18 -4.71 9.55
C PRO A 190 14.67 -3.52 10.38
N PHE A 191 15.32 -3.22 11.51
CA PHE A 191 14.92 -2.09 12.37
C PHE A 191 15.28 -0.73 11.75
N ARG A 192 16.35 -0.66 10.97
CA ARG A 192 16.77 0.56 10.28
C ARG A 192 15.83 0.87 9.12
N ALA A 193 15.39 -0.17 8.41
CA ALA A 193 14.38 -0.05 7.37
C ALA A 193 13.07 0.53 7.92
N ILE A 194 12.62 0.04 9.08
CA ILE A 194 11.43 0.59 9.74
C ILE A 194 11.69 2.05 10.15
N ARG A 195 12.80 2.34 10.86
CA ARG A 195 13.14 3.68 11.35
C ARG A 195 13.22 4.74 10.23
N HIS A 196 13.81 4.39 9.10
CA HIS A 196 13.99 5.29 7.96
C HIS A 196 12.81 5.27 7.00
N SER A 197 11.80 4.44 7.25
CA SER A 197 10.61 4.43 6.43
C SER A 197 9.84 5.74 6.64
N PRO A 198 9.51 6.48 5.56
CA PRO A 198 8.63 7.65 5.64
C PRO A 198 7.21 7.32 6.13
N PHE A 199 6.91 6.04 6.32
CA PHE A 199 5.64 5.50 6.82
C PHE A 199 5.37 5.77 8.31
N ILE A 200 6.38 5.81 9.18
CA ILE A 200 6.15 5.85 10.64
C ILE A 200 5.42 7.13 11.05
N LEU A 201 5.92 8.29 10.61
CA LEU A 201 5.35 9.59 11.01
C LEU A 201 3.86 9.72 10.67
N PRO A 202 3.42 9.50 9.40
CA PRO A 202 1.99 9.58 9.08
C PRO A 202 1.15 8.51 9.80
N PHE A 203 1.70 7.33 10.06
CA PHE A 203 1.00 6.31 10.84
C PHE A 203 0.82 6.75 12.30
N LEU A 204 1.82 7.38 12.91
CA LEU A 204 1.70 7.97 14.25
C LEU A 204 0.70 9.13 14.28
N CYS A 205 0.66 9.97 13.24
CA CYS A 205 -0.37 11.00 13.12
C CYS A 205 -1.78 10.39 13.07
N LEU A 206 -1.98 9.32 12.29
CA LEU A 206 -3.25 8.58 12.29
C LEU A 206 -3.56 8.01 13.68
N LEU A 207 -2.57 7.44 14.36
CA LEU A 207 -2.73 6.92 15.73
C LEU A 207 -3.18 8.02 16.69
N CYS A 208 -2.59 9.21 16.61
CA CYS A 208 -3.02 10.36 17.42
C CYS A 208 -4.44 10.82 17.08
N ILE A 209 -4.80 10.87 15.79
CA ILE A 209 -6.16 11.24 15.36
C ILE A 209 -7.17 10.22 15.90
N ASP A 210 -6.89 8.93 15.75
CA ASP A 210 -7.79 7.87 16.20
C ASP A 210 -7.87 7.77 17.74
N LEU A 211 -6.79 8.07 18.48
CA LEU A 211 -6.78 8.07 19.95
C LEU A 211 -7.39 9.33 20.57
N LEU A 212 -7.29 10.49 19.92
CA LEU A 212 -7.68 11.78 20.51
C LEU A 212 -8.92 12.37 19.85
N LEU A 213 -8.91 12.51 18.52
CA LEU A 213 -9.97 13.18 17.79
C LEU A 213 -11.23 12.32 17.71
N LEU A 214 -11.09 11.03 17.46
CA LEU A 214 -12.26 10.15 17.31
C LEU A 214 -13.08 9.99 18.59
N PRO A 215 -12.49 9.77 19.78
CA PRO A 215 -13.26 9.77 21.02
C PRO A 215 -13.95 11.12 21.24
N LEU A 216 -13.26 12.24 20.99
CA LEU A 216 -13.84 13.58 21.13
C LEU A 216 -15.05 13.77 20.21
N LEU A 217 -14.95 13.33 18.95
CA LEU A 217 -16.04 13.39 17.99
C LEU A 217 -17.17 12.41 18.32
N ARG A 218 -16.89 11.27 18.98
CA ARG A 218 -17.86 10.20 19.26
C ARG A 218 -18.66 10.44 20.54
N THR A 219 -18.06 11.02 21.58
CA THR A 219 -18.73 11.35 22.86
C THR A 219 -20.08 12.04 22.69
N PRO A 220 -20.24 13.09 21.86
CA PRO A 220 -21.55 13.72 21.70
C PRO A 220 -22.59 12.77 21.11
N PHE A 221 -22.20 11.87 20.19
CA PHE A 221 -23.12 10.92 19.56
C PHE A 221 -23.51 9.76 20.48
N TYR A 222 -22.67 9.42 21.46
CA TYR A 222 -23.10 8.52 22.53
C TYR A 222 -24.17 9.14 23.41
N ASN A 223 -23.99 10.42 23.70
CA ASN A 223 -24.93 11.18 24.51
C ASN A 223 -26.20 11.58 23.73
N LEU A 224 -26.20 11.47 22.39
CA LEU A 224 -27.41 11.61 21.57
C LEU A 224 -28.38 10.48 21.91
N GLY A 225 -29.30 10.73 22.84
CA GLY A 225 -30.30 9.76 23.29
C GLY A 225 -29.87 8.95 24.50
N ASP A 226 -28.98 9.48 25.35
CA ASP A 226 -28.80 8.93 26.69
C ASP A 226 -30.08 9.18 27.49
N LEU A 227 -31.07 8.34 27.18
CA LEU A 227 -32.15 7.92 28.05
C LEU A 227 -31.60 6.78 28.91
N THR A 228 -30.39 6.93 29.46
CA THR A 228 -30.20 6.45 30.83
C THR A 228 -31.38 7.01 31.62
N ALA A 229 -31.92 6.21 32.53
CA ALA A 229 -33.20 6.45 33.21
C ALA A 229 -33.35 7.83 33.90
N GLU A 230 -32.35 8.71 33.85
CA GLU A 230 -32.39 10.10 34.30
C GLU A 230 -33.39 10.97 33.53
N GLY A 231 -33.64 10.70 32.24
CA GLY A 231 -34.59 11.49 31.44
C GLY A 231 -36.04 10.98 31.46
N PHE A 232 -36.23 9.70 31.81
CA PHE A 232 -37.54 9.07 31.88
C PHE A 232 -37.70 8.46 33.27
N ASP A 233 -38.17 9.28 34.20
CA ASP A 233 -38.58 8.82 35.52
C ASP A 233 -40.07 8.44 35.48
N PRO A 234 -40.43 7.14 35.58
CA PRO A 234 -41.82 6.72 35.62
C PRO A 234 -42.56 7.24 36.86
N THR A 235 -41.86 7.81 37.85
CA THR A 235 -42.45 8.40 39.06
C THR A 235 -42.79 9.89 38.94
N ASP A 236 -42.38 10.55 37.86
CA ASP A 236 -42.66 11.98 37.62
C ASP A 236 -44.18 12.22 37.59
N GLU A 237 -44.66 13.23 38.33
CA GLU A 237 -46.09 13.56 38.50
C GLU A 237 -46.80 13.74 37.15
N LYS A 238 -46.05 14.14 36.11
CA LYS A 238 -46.55 14.28 34.74
C LYS A 238 -47.16 12.98 34.18
N TYR A 239 -46.71 11.81 34.65
CA TYR A 239 -47.16 10.50 34.17
C TYR A 239 -48.18 9.82 35.10
N GLN A 240 -48.44 10.38 36.29
CA GLN A 240 -49.43 9.82 37.20
C GLN A 240 -50.84 10.01 36.65
N GLY A 241 -51.56 8.91 36.43
CA GLY A 241 -52.95 8.90 35.96
C GLY A 241 -53.12 8.79 34.44
N GLN A 242 -52.03 8.78 33.65
CA GLN A 242 -52.13 8.45 32.23
C GLN A 242 -52.39 6.95 32.01
N PRO A 243 -53.18 6.56 31.00
CA PRO A 243 -53.33 5.17 30.63
C PRO A 243 -51.99 4.59 30.18
N TRP A 244 -51.71 3.33 30.56
CA TRP A 244 -50.43 2.66 30.28
C TRP A 244 -50.04 2.68 28.79
N THR A 245 -51.03 2.74 27.88
CA THR A 245 -50.82 2.82 26.43
C THR A 245 -50.16 4.12 25.98
N ALA A 246 -50.49 5.26 26.60
CA ALA A 246 -49.87 6.55 26.28
C ALA A 246 -48.40 6.57 26.71
N LEU A 247 -48.12 6.02 27.89
CA LEU A 247 -46.77 5.90 28.45
C LEU A 247 -45.89 4.98 27.57
N VAL A 248 -46.43 3.85 27.12
CA VAL A 248 -45.75 2.95 26.16
C VAL A 248 -45.50 3.63 24.82
N GLN A 249 -46.45 4.42 24.31
CA GLN A 249 -46.29 5.14 23.04
C GLN A 249 -45.21 6.23 23.13
N GLU A 250 -45.14 6.97 24.23
CA GLU A 250 -44.14 8.02 24.43
C GLU A 250 -42.74 7.43 24.68
N LEU A 251 -42.67 6.31 25.40
CA LEU A 251 -41.44 5.54 25.57
C LEU A 251 -40.95 4.97 24.23
N LEU A 252 -41.82 4.35 23.44
CA LEU A 252 -41.50 3.87 22.10
C LEU A 252 -41.03 5.01 21.21
N LYS A 253 -41.70 6.16 21.24
CA LYS A 253 -41.32 7.33 20.46
C LYS A 253 -39.92 7.81 20.85
N ASN A 254 -39.67 8.07 22.13
CA ASN A 254 -38.39 8.64 22.57
C ASN A 254 -37.22 7.63 22.42
N VAL A 255 -37.44 6.36 22.79
CA VAL A 255 -36.43 5.30 22.68
C VAL A 255 -36.16 4.95 21.22
N MET A 256 -37.20 4.79 20.38
CA MET A 256 -36.97 4.50 18.96
C MET A 256 -36.32 5.65 18.25
N TRP A 257 -36.76 6.90 18.43
CA TRP A 257 -36.16 8.04 17.73
C TRP A 257 -34.71 8.25 18.16
N GLY A 258 -34.39 8.11 19.45
CA GLY A 258 -33.00 8.15 19.93
C GLY A 258 -32.14 7.04 19.31
N THR A 259 -32.67 5.82 19.25
CA THR A 259 -31.95 4.67 18.66
C THR A 259 -31.77 4.84 17.15
N ILE A 260 -32.80 5.27 16.42
CA ILE A 260 -32.73 5.54 14.98
C ILE A 260 -31.75 6.67 14.70
N ALA A 261 -31.80 7.77 15.49
CA ALA A 261 -30.87 8.87 15.37
C ALA A 261 -29.42 8.40 15.56
N ARG A 262 -29.14 7.56 16.56
CA ARG A 262 -27.81 6.94 16.76
C ARG A 262 -27.40 6.07 15.58
N MET A 263 -28.30 5.21 15.11
CA MET A 263 -28.07 4.30 13.97
C MET A 263 -27.78 5.04 12.67
N VAL A 264 -28.31 6.25 12.48
CA VAL A 264 -28.06 7.08 11.29
C VAL A 264 -26.86 8.01 11.49
N ALA A 265 -26.78 8.69 12.63
CA ALA A 265 -25.77 9.70 12.89
C ALA A 265 -24.37 9.09 13.00
N TYR A 266 -24.24 7.90 13.60
CA TYR A 266 -22.93 7.24 13.74
C TYR A 266 -22.31 6.85 12.39
N PRO A 267 -22.99 6.15 11.47
CA PRO A 267 -22.46 5.91 10.13
C PRO A 267 -22.20 7.19 9.34
N LEU A 268 -23.02 8.23 9.47
CA LEU A 268 -22.73 9.52 8.81
C LEU A 268 -21.43 10.14 9.34
N LEU A 269 -21.21 10.14 10.65
CA LEU A 269 -19.96 10.60 11.25
C LEU A 269 -18.77 9.76 10.77
N MET A 270 -18.88 8.43 10.83
CA MET A 270 -17.82 7.53 10.36
C MET A 270 -17.55 7.71 8.86
N GLY A 271 -18.58 7.99 8.06
CA GLY A 271 -18.47 8.33 6.64
C GLY A 271 -17.68 9.62 6.42
N ALA A 272 -18.00 10.68 7.17
CA ALA A 272 -17.28 11.94 7.11
C ALA A 272 -15.81 11.78 7.52
N VAL A 273 -15.54 11.06 8.62
CA VAL A 273 -14.16 10.76 9.03
C VAL A 273 -13.45 9.94 7.95
N ALA A 274 -14.09 8.91 7.40
CA ALA A 274 -13.49 8.08 6.37
C ALA A 274 -13.12 8.86 5.11
N VAL A 275 -13.93 9.84 4.70
CA VAL A 275 -13.61 10.73 3.58
C VAL A 275 -12.37 11.58 3.89
N VAL A 276 -12.24 12.09 5.11
CA VAL A 276 -11.05 12.86 5.52
C VAL A 276 -9.80 11.98 5.62
N MET A 277 -9.95 10.73 6.06
CA MET A 277 -8.84 9.81 6.31
C MET A 277 -8.40 9.01 5.08
N ALA A 278 -9.27 8.84 4.08
CA ALA A 278 -8.97 8.08 2.86
C ALA A 278 -7.70 8.56 2.12
N PRO A 279 -7.43 9.86 1.94
CA PRO A 279 -6.17 10.32 1.35
C PRO A 279 -4.94 9.84 2.12
N VAL A 280 -4.99 9.89 3.45
CA VAL A 280 -3.87 9.47 4.31
C VAL A 280 -3.65 7.96 4.20
N ASP A 281 -4.73 7.18 4.19
CA ASP A 281 -4.69 5.72 3.99
C ASP A 281 -4.03 5.33 2.67
N VAL A 282 -4.35 6.04 1.57
CA VAL A 282 -3.77 5.78 0.25
C VAL A 282 -2.28 6.08 0.26
N VAL A 283 -1.86 7.21 0.83
CA VAL A 283 -0.44 7.56 0.96
C VAL A 283 0.29 6.53 1.82
N LEU A 284 -0.27 6.13 2.97
CA LEU A 284 0.31 5.10 3.83
C LEU A 284 0.47 3.76 3.13
N THR A 285 -0.53 3.36 2.36
CA THR A 285 -0.47 2.11 1.58
C THR A 285 0.74 2.14 0.63
N ARG A 286 0.97 3.26 -0.05
CA ARG A 286 2.11 3.41 -0.96
C ARG A 286 3.46 3.46 -0.26
N LEU A 287 3.55 4.20 0.85
CA LEU A 287 4.78 4.26 1.66
C LEU A 287 5.13 2.90 2.27
N ALA A 288 4.14 2.09 2.62
CA ALA A 288 4.35 0.73 3.14
C ALA A 288 4.86 -0.26 2.07
N ILE A 289 4.45 -0.06 0.81
CA ILE A 289 4.87 -0.90 -0.32
C ILE A 289 6.27 -0.54 -0.79
N GLN A 290 6.64 0.75 -0.72
CA GLN A 290 7.94 1.25 -1.15
C GLN A 290 9.09 0.47 -0.48
N PRO A 291 10.08 -0.02 -1.25
CA PRO A 291 11.28 -0.63 -0.69
C PRO A 291 12.19 0.45 -0.12
N VAL A 292 12.81 0.14 1.02
CA VAL A 292 13.85 0.99 1.60
C VAL A 292 15.15 0.73 0.86
N HIS A 293 15.68 1.79 0.26
CA HIS A 293 16.98 1.80 -0.41
C HIS A 293 18.05 2.29 0.56
N GLU A 294 19.29 1.89 0.30
CA GLU A 294 20.45 2.44 1.00
C GLU A 294 20.56 3.94 0.68
N PRO A 295 20.97 4.81 1.62
CA PRO A 295 21.23 6.20 1.29
C PRO A 295 22.19 6.31 0.09
N ILE A 296 21.78 7.12 -0.89
CA ILE A 296 22.39 7.31 -2.23
C ILE A 296 23.92 7.55 -2.17
N GLU A 297 24.45 8.00 -1.04
CA GLU A 297 25.89 8.22 -0.82
C GLU A 297 26.72 6.93 -1.01
N GLN A 298 26.18 5.74 -0.72
CA GLN A 298 26.87 4.46 -0.96
C GLN A 298 26.58 3.85 -2.35
N GLU A 299 25.52 4.28 -3.04
CA GLU A 299 25.19 3.77 -4.39
C GLU A 299 26.23 4.22 -5.44
N ARG A 300 26.78 5.44 -5.32
CA ARG A 300 27.82 5.94 -6.25
C ARG A 300 29.13 5.14 -6.22
N GLU A 301 29.43 4.47 -5.10
CA GLU A 301 30.62 3.62 -4.98
C GLU A 301 30.31 2.16 -5.36
N SER A 302 29.09 1.69 -5.13
CA SER A 302 28.67 0.31 -5.41
C SER A 302 28.19 0.07 -6.84
N GLU A 303 27.73 1.10 -7.57
CA GLU A 303 27.45 1.04 -9.02
C GLU A 303 28.68 0.63 -9.85
N LYS A 304 29.89 0.86 -9.31
CA LYS A 304 31.14 0.45 -9.98
C LYS A 304 31.53 -1.01 -9.74
N MET A 305 30.87 -1.72 -8.83
CA MET A 305 31.31 -3.05 -8.39
C MET A 305 30.24 -4.15 -8.45
N LEU A 306 28.97 -3.84 -8.66
CA LEU A 306 27.90 -4.84 -8.59
C LEU A 306 27.60 -5.50 -9.95
N MET A 307 28.47 -6.44 -10.34
CA MET A 307 28.11 -7.50 -11.27
C MET A 307 26.97 -8.36 -10.70
N VAL A 308 25.85 -8.43 -11.44
CA VAL A 308 24.87 -9.54 -11.46
C VAL A 308 24.26 -9.90 -10.09
N ALA A 309 23.74 -8.93 -9.34
CA ALA A 309 22.69 -9.26 -8.38
C ALA A 309 21.40 -9.54 -9.17
N PRO A 310 20.73 -10.71 -9.01
CA PRO A 310 19.46 -10.96 -9.67
C PRO A 310 18.49 -9.84 -9.26
N PRO A 311 17.84 -9.18 -10.24
CA PRO A 311 17.08 -7.96 -9.99
C PRO A 311 16.07 -8.23 -8.88
N SER A 312 16.17 -7.50 -7.76
CA SER A 312 15.15 -7.61 -6.73
C SER A 312 13.83 -7.11 -7.35
N TYR A 313 12.89 -8.04 -7.54
CA TYR A 313 11.74 -7.89 -8.45
C TYR A 313 10.66 -6.91 -7.98
N LEU A 314 10.90 -6.15 -6.90
CA LEU A 314 10.13 -4.95 -6.60
C LEU A 314 10.41 -3.81 -7.60
N HIS A 315 11.29 -4.06 -8.58
CA HIS A 315 11.60 -3.20 -9.69
C HIS A 315 10.45 -2.93 -10.69
N LEU A 316 9.25 -3.49 -10.50
CA LEU A 316 8.08 -3.16 -11.34
C LEU A 316 7.52 -1.74 -11.11
N THR A 317 8.13 -0.95 -10.23
CA THR A 317 7.98 0.51 -10.17
C THR A 317 9.30 1.26 -10.36
N THR A 318 10.32 0.65 -11.00
CA THR A 318 11.69 1.20 -11.14
C THR A 318 11.79 2.61 -11.69
N GLU A 319 10.84 3.02 -12.52
CA GLU A 319 10.83 4.39 -13.05
C GLU A 319 10.48 5.41 -11.97
N GLN A 320 9.79 4.99 -10.90
CA GLN A 320 9.40 5.89 -9.82
C GLN A 320 10.50 5.98 -8.76
N ARG A 321 11.11 7.17 -8.71
CA ARG A 321 11.98 7.56 -7.60
C ARG A 321 11.27 7.32 -6.26
N PRO A 322 11.92 6.67 -5.27
CA PRO A 322 11.37 6.47 -3.94
C PRO A 322 10.82 7.79 -3.36
N TYR A 323 9.69 7.74 -2.66
CA TYR A 323 9.17 8.92 -1.97
C TYR A 323 10.09 9.28 -0.80
N ALA A 324 10.48 10.55 -0.72
CA ALA A 324 11.38 11.02 0.33
C ALA A 324 10.66 11.14 1.69
N ASN A 325 9.40 11.56 1.66
CA ASN A 325 8.56 11.74 2.84
C ASN A 325 7.07 11.68 2.48
N PHE A 326 6.20 11.80 3.49
CA PHE A 326 4.76 11.79 3.31
C PHE A 326 4.25 12.89 2.36
N LEU A 327 4.79 14.10 2.48
CA LEU A 327 4.37 15.25 1.66
C LEU A 327 4.79 15.10 0.20
N ASP A 328 5.98 14.56 -0.05
CA ASP A 328 6.47 14.23 -1.38
C ASP A 328 5.57 13.18 -2.04
N CYS A 329 5.23 12.10 -1.31
CA CYS A 329 4.28 11.10 -1.78
C CYS A 329 2.91 11.71 -2.13
N PHE A 330 2.36 12.52 -1.24
CA PHE A 330 1.09 13.21 -1.48
C PHE A 330 1.15 14.14 -2.69
N GLN A 331 2.19 14.99 -2.81
CA GLN A 331 2.32 15.94 -3.91
C GLN A 331 2.49 15.25 -5.25
N ARG A 332 3.26 14.15 -5.31
CA ARG A 332 3.45 13.37 -6.53
C ARG A 332 2.17 12.68 -6.96
N ILE A 333 1.46 11.98 -6.08
CA ILE A 333 0.15 11.39 -6.41
C ILE A 333 -0.80 12.46 -6.96
N ARG A 334 -0.85 13.63 -6.31
CA ARG A 334 -1.69 14.75 -6.76
C ARG A 334 -1.31 15.25 -8.14
N LYS A 335 -0.02 15.44 -8.42
CA LYS A 335 0.50 15.98 -9.68
C LYS A 335 0.39 14.97 -10.82
N GLU A 336 0.84 13.75 -10.57
CA GLU A 336 1.00 12.69 -11.56
C GLU A 336 -0.33 11.99 -11.87
N GLU A 337 -1.18 11.73 -10.88
CA GLU A 337 -2.40 10.92 -11.06
C GLU A 337 -3.69 11.70 -10.78
N GLY A 338 -3.62 12.74 -9.95
CA GLY A 338 -4.75 13.60 -9.62
C GLY A 338 -5.49 13.25 -8.33
N TRP A 339 -6.44 14.10 -7.96
CA TRP A 339 -7.16 14.02 -6.68
C TRP A 339 -8.03 12.77 -6.53
N GLY A 340 -8.56 12.23 -7.63
CA GLY A 340 -9.42 11.04 -7.59
C GLY A 340 -8.72 9.80 -7.01
N VAL A 341 -7.39 9.73 -7.07
CA VAL A 341 -6.61 8.60 -6.56
C VAL A 341 -6.69 8.48 -5.04
N PHE A 342 -6.74 9.60 -4.32
CA PHE A 342 -6.82 9.61 -2.85
C PHE A 342 -8.11 9.02 -2.30
N TYR A 343 -9.17 8.99 -3.10
CA TYR A 343 -10.48 8.46 -2.71
C TYR A 343 -10.73 7.07 -3.29
N ARG A 344 -9.71 6.41 -3.85
CA ARG A 344 -9.84 5.04 -4.37
C ARG A 344 -10.17 4.07 -3.24
N ALA A 345 -11.35 3.46 -3.36
CA ALA A 345 -11.90 2.54 -2.37
C ALA A 345 -12.00 3.15 -0.95
N TRP A 346 -12.36 4.43 -0.84
CA TRP A 346 -12.60 5.10 0.45
C TRP A 346 -13.66 4.38 1.30
N PHE A 347 -14.61 3.69 0.67
CA PHE A 347 -15.64 2.92 1.38
C PHE A 347 -15.05 1.79 2.26
N LEU A 348 -13.83 1.29 2.00
CA LEU A 348 -13.17 0.36 2.92
C LEU A 348 -12.69 1.04 4.20
N THR A 349 -12.18 2.26 4.07
CA THR A 349 -11.81 3.07 5.23
C THR A 349 -13.06 3.28 6.08
N PHE A 350 -14.19 3.57 5.43
CA PHE A 350 -15.50 3.63 6.08
C PHE A 350 -15.92 2.32 6.77
N LEU A 351 -15.81 1.16 6.10
CA LEU A 351 -16.10 -0.14 6.73
C LEU A 351 -15.21 -0.41 7.95
N GLY A 352 -14.02 0.16 8.00
CA GLY A 352 -13.11 0.14 9.17
C GLY A 352 -13.60 0.90 10.35
N TYR A 353 -14.01 2.12 10.09
CA TYR A 353 -14.59 2.99 11.08
C TYR A 353 -15.95 2.47 11.57
N CYS A 354 -16.70 1.75 10.72
CA CYS A 354 -17.98 1.13 11.09
C CYS A 354 -17.84 -0.19 11.86
N HIS A 355 -16.72 -0.89 11.74
CA HIS A 355 -16.50 -2.19 12.37
C HIS A 355 -16.84 -2.23 13.87
N PRO A 356 -16.44 -1.25 14.71
CA PRO A 356 -16.76 -1.25 16.13
C PRO A 356 -18.26 -1.09 16.45
N ALA A 357 -19.07 -0.60 15.51
CA ALA A 357 -20.52 -0.51 15.69
C ALA A 357 -21.27 -1.74 15.16
N LEU A 358 -20.63 -2.54 14.31
CA LEU A 358 -21.18 -3.82 13.84
C LEU A 358 -20.96 -4.97 14.84
N ARG A 359 -20.08 -4.77 15.82
CA ARG A 359 -19.80 -5.70 16.91
C ARG A 359 -20.55 -5.25 18.16
#